data_AF-A0A0Q7DQZ7-F1
#
_entry.id   AF-A0A0Q7DQZ7-F1
#
_cell.length_a   1.000
_cell.length_b   1.000
_cell.length_c   1.000
_cell.angle_alpha   90.00
_cell.angle_beta   90.00
_cell.angle_gamma   90.00
#
_symmetry.space_group_name_H-M   'P 1'
#
loop_
_entity.id
_entity.type
_entity.pdbx_description
1 polymer ?
#
loop_
_entity_poly.entity_id
_entity_poly.type
_entity_poly.pdbx_seq_one_letter_code
_entity_poly.pdbx_strand_id
1 'polypeptide(L)'
;MARKTIFCAQAFWIRRGRLQGGQVHQFLNEERAREGAEVLIAGADGVAVFSVEGHPDEDLWEEPRLIATFGQTPTPTEEAADPWVDDAA
;
A
#
# COMPACT_ATOMS: atom_id res chain seq x y z
N MET A 1 -20.36 -9.48 12.88
CA MET A 1 -18.99 -8.96 13.11
C MET A 1 -18.76 -7.83 12.11
N ALA A 2 -18.20 -6.70 12.55
CA ALA A 2 -18.10 -5.50 11.72
C ALA A 2 -16.77 -5.50 10.94
N ARG A 3 -16.86 -5.66 9.63
CA ARG A 3 -15.76 -5.51 8.68
C ARG A 3 -15.29 -4.06 8.70
N LYS A 4 -13.98 -3.81 8.86
CA LYS A 4 -13.41 -2.46 8.81
C LYS A 4 -12.52 -2.33 7.59
N THR A 5 -12.83 -1.36 6.74
CA THR A 5 -11.96 -0.95 5.62
C THR A 5 -11.21 0.30 6.03
N ILE A 6 -9.88 0.28 5.89
CA ILE A 6 -8.99 1.41 6.13
C ILE A 6 -8.38 1.80 4.80
N PHE A 7 -8.52 3.07 4.43
CA PHE A 7 -7.90 3.62 3.22
C PHE A 7 -6.59 4.30 3.59
N CYS A 8 -5.53 4.02 2.86
CA CYS A 8 -4.18 4.49 3.15
C CYS A 8 -3.53 5.10 1.90
N ALA A 9 -2.70 6.12 2.10
CA ALA A 9 -1.73 6.58 1.11
C ALA A 9 -0.33 6.59 1.71
N GLN A 10 0.65 6.10 0.94
CA GLN A 10 2.05 6.09 1.33
C GLN A 10 2.90 6.74 0.24
N ALA A 11 3.70 7.72 0.64
CA ALA A 11 4.66 8.37 -0.24
C ALA A 11 6.00 7.61 -0.27
N PHE A 12 6.67 7.69 -1.41
CA PHE A 12 7.93 7.04 -1.71
C PHE A 12 8.93 8.07 -2.24
N TRP A 13 10.18 7.96 -1.79
CA TRP A 13 11.29 8.80 -2.22
C TRP A 13 12.45 7.97 -2.72
N ILE A 14 13.13 8.44 -3.76
CA ILE A 14 14.36 7.85 -4.25
C ILE A 14 15.52 8.45 -3.47
N ARG A 15 16.13 7.63 -2.62
CA ARG A 15 17.32 7.99 -1.84
C ARG A 15 18.44 7.03 -2.17
N ARG A 16 19.57 7.56 -2.65
CA ARG A 16 20.75 6.76 -3.07
C ARG A 16 20.40 5.64 -4.07
N GLY A 17 19.52 5.95 -5.03
CA GLY A 17 19.07 5.00 -6.05
C GLY A 17 18.15 3.88 -5.56
N ARG A 18 17.64 3.97 -4.33
CA ARG A 18 16.66 3.02 -3.78
C ARG A 18 15.36 3.75 -3.45
N LEU A 19 14.25 3.10 -3.77
CA LEU A 19 12.94 3.57 -3.36
C LEU A 19 12.74 3.32 -1.86
N GLN A 20 12.42 4.36 -1.11
CA GLN A 20 12.16 4.29 0.33
C GLN A 20 10.74 4.78 0.59
N GLY A 21 9.92 3.90 1.16
CA GLY A 21 8.59 4.28 1.65
C GLY A 21 8.71 5.13 2.91
N GLY A 22 7.94 6.21 2.98
CA GLY A 22 7.80 6.98 4.21
C GLY A 22 6.55 6.59 4.98
N GLN A 23 6.02 7.55 5.73
CA GLN A 23 4.89 7.34 6.62
C GLN A 23 3.61 6.98 5.84
N VAL A 24 2.87 6.01 6.37
CA VAL A 24 1.53 5.67 5.88
C VAL A 24 0.52 6.63 6.52
N HIS A 25 -0.25 7.32 5.68
CA HIS A 25 -1.33 8.19 6.10
C HIS A 25 -2.66 7.46 5.93
N GLN A 26 -3.42 7.34 7.02
CA GLN A 26 -4.75 6.74 7.01
C GLN A 26 -5.81 7.80 6.75
N PHE A 27 -6.81 7.45 5.95
CA PHE A 27 -7.91 8.32 5.54
C PHE A 27 -9.26 7.66 5.83
N LEU A 28 -10.28 8.51 5.95
CA LEU A 28 -11.65 8.10 6.26
C LEU A 28 -12.33 7.33 5.11
N ASN A 29 -11.96 7.63 3.86
CA ASN A 29 -12.54 7.02 2.67
C ASN A 29 -11.54 7.04 1.49
N GLU A 30 -11.90 6.36 0.40
CA GLU A 30 -11.09 6.24 -0.81
C GLU A 30 -10.81 7.58 -1.49
N GLU A 31 -11.82 8.45 -1.57
CA GLU A 31 -11.71 9.75 -2.22
C GLU A 31 -10.69 10.66 -1.51
N ARG A 32 -10.76 10.73 -0.18
CA ARG A 32 -9.78 11.46 0.64
C ARG A 32 -8.38 10.87 0.53
N ALA A 33 -8.26 9.56 0.38
CA ALA A 33 -6.95 8.93 0.17
C ALA A 33 -6.35 9.31 -1.19
N ARG A 34 -7.18 9.43 -2.24
CA ARG A 34 -6.74 9.93 -3.55
C ARG A 34 -6.36 11.41 -3.50
N GLU A 35 -7.19 12.26 -2.92
CA GLU A 35 -6.87 13.69 -2.73
C GLU A 35 -5.57 13.87 -1.93
N GLY A 36 -5.40 13.08 -0.85
CA GLY A 36 -4.17 13.08 -0.07
C GLY A 36 -2.96 12.64 -0.90
N ALA A 37 -3.12 11.67 -1.79
CA ALA A 37 -2.05 11.24 -2.69
C ALA A 37 -1.63 12.32 -3.70
N GLU A 38 -2.59 13.09 -4.22
CA GLU A 38 -2.30 14.24 -5.10
C GLU A 38 -1.50 15.34 -4.38
N VAL A 39 -1.74 15.52 -3.09
CA VAL A 39 -0.93 16.45 -2.27
C VAL A 39 0.46 15.85 -2.00
N LEU A 40 0.54 14.55 -1.69
CA LEU A 40 1.80 13.88 -1.36
C LEU A 40 2.76 13.80 -2.55
N ILE A 41 2.24 13.55 -3.77
CA ILE A 41 3.07 13.42 -4.97
C ILE A 41 3.80 14.72 -5.33
N ALA A 42 3.28 15.89 -4.90
CA ALA A 42 3.96 17.16 -5.10
C ALA A 42 5.33 17.24 -4.40
N GLY A 43 5.55 16.45 -3.34
CA GLY A 43 6.79 16.41 -2.58
C GLY A 43 7.51 15.06 -2.57
N ALA A 44 7.03 14.07 -3.32
CA ALA A 44 7.52 12.70 -3.35
C ALA A 44 7.82 12.24 -4.77
N ASP A 45 8.66 11.21 -4.91
CA ASP A 45 8.98 10.61 -6.22
C ASP A 45 7.88 9.64 -6.68
N GLY A 46 7.11 9.09 -5.73
CA GLY A 46 5.89 8.36 -6.00
C GLY A 46 4.98 8.23 -4.79
N VAL A 47 3.75 7.79 -5.02
CA VAL A 47 2.73 7.58 -3.98
C VAL A 47 1.88 6.37 -4.34
N ALA A 48 1.65 5.47 -3.38
CA ALA A 48 0.70 4.36 -3.53
C ALA A 48 -0.52 4.59 -2.63
N VAL A 49 -1.70 4.38 -3.18
CA VAL A 49 -2.98 4.39 -2.47
C VAL A 49 -3.49 2.96 -2.42
N PHE A 50 -3.81 2.48 -1.23
CA PHE A 50 -4.29 1.12 -1.02
C PHE A 50 -5.33 1.08 0.09
N SER A 51 -6.20 0.08 0.07
CA SER A 51 -7.09 -0.24 1.19
C SER A 51 -6.64 -1.51 1.88
N VAL A 52 -6.82 -1.54 3.19
CA VAL A 52 -6.68 -2.76 4.00
C VAL A 52 -8.02 -3.03 4.61
N GLU A 53 -8.44 -4.27 4.56
CA GLU A 53 -9.69 -4.69 5.13
C GLU A 53 -9.45 -5.75 6.18
N GLY A 54 -10.21 -5.74 7.26
CA GLY A 54 -10.02 -6.74 8.29
C GLY A 54 -11.02 -6.68 9.41
N HIS A 55 -10.77 -7.57 10.37
CA HIS A 55 -11.46 -7.74 11.63
C HIS A 55 -10.58 -7.20 12.75
N PRO A 56 -10.76 -5.92 13.15
CA PRO A 56 -9.89 -5.30 14.16
C PRO A 56 -9.98 -5.98 15.52
N ASP A 57 -11.10 -6.64 15.81
CA ASP A 57 -11.33 -7.35 17.08
C ASP A 57 -10.52 -8.66 17.19
N GLU A 58 -10.08 -9.20 16.05
CA GLU A 58 -9.36 -10.49 15.95
C GLU A 58 -7.91 -10.32 15.47
N ASP A 59 -7.47 -9.06 15.26
CA ASP A 59 -6.19 -8.69 14.62
C ASP A 59 -5.95 -9.42 13.28
N LEU A 60 -7.04 -9.78 12.60
CA LEU A 60 -7.02 -10.41 11.29
C LEU A 60 -7.20 -9.35 10.22
N TRP A 61 -6.16 -9.12 9.43
CA TRP A 61 -6.17 -8.19 8.30
C TRP A 61 -5.93 -8.95 6.99
N GLU A 62 -6.76 -8.66 6.00
CA GLU A 62 -6.62 -9.15 4.64
C GLU A 62 -5.48 -8.45 3.90
N GLU A 63 -5.12 -8.99 2.74
CA GLU A 63 -4.11 -8.44 1.88
C GLU A 63 -4.45 -7.00 1.45
N PRO A 64 -3.48 -6.06 1.49
CA PRO A 64 -3.69 -4.70 1.02
C PRO A 64 -4.07 -4.68 -0.46
N ARG A 65 -5.22 -4.09 -0.79
CA ARG A 65 -5.66 -3.89 -2.16
C ARG A 65 -5.14 -2.56 -2.69
N LEU A 66 -4.27 -2.61 -3.68
CA LEU A 66 -3.81 -1.41 -4.38
C LEU A 66 -4.96 -0.76 -5.16
N ILE A 67 -5.15 0.55 -4.96
CA ILE A 67 -6.22 1.35 -5.57
C ILE A 67 -5.65 2.22 -6.69
N ALA A 68 -4.54 2.90 -6.42
CA ALA A 68 -3.89 3.80 -7.38
C ALA A 68 -2.41 3.96 -7.05
N THR A 69 -1.62 4.27 -8.07
CA THR A 69 -0.20 4.60 -7.94
C THR A 69 0.11 5.83 -8.76
N PHE A 70 0.97 6.69 -8.22
CA PHE A 70 1.44 7.90 -8.88
C PHE A 70 2.97 7.90 -8.85
N GLY A 71 3.60 8.22 -9.97
CA GLY A 71 5.07 8.30 -10.05
C GLY A 71 5.76 6.94 -9.83
N GLN A 72 6.85 6.96 -9.06
CA GLN A 72 7.68 5.79 -8.80
C GLN A 72 7.22 5.06 -7.52
N THR A 73 6.52 3.95 -7.69
CA THR A 73 6.08 3.08 -6.58
C THR A 73 6.72 1.70 -6.70
N PRO A 74 6.81 0.92 -5.61
CA PRO A 74 7.08 -0.49 -5.74
C PRO A 74 5.98 -1.08 -6.62
N THR A 75 6.35 -1.70 -7.73
CA THR A 75 5.39 -2.51 -8.46
C THR A 75 5.12 -3.74 -7.60
N PRO A 76 3.85 -4.16 -7.42
CA PRO A 76 3.58 -5.48 -6.90
C PRO A 76 4.31 -6.44 -7.85
N THR A 77 5.42 -7.00 -7.40
CA THR A 77 6.08 -8.05 -8.16
C THR A 77 5.14 -9.23 -7.97
N GLU A 78 4.67 -9.84 -9.07
CA GLU A 78 3.84 -11.05 -9.03
C GLU A 78 4.53 -12.19 -8.23
N GLU A 79 5.82 -12.04 -7.91
CA GLU A 79 6.65 -12.90 -7.08
C GLU A 79 6.56 -12.63 -5.57
N ALA A 80 5.36 -12.67 -4.99
CA ALA A 80 5.20 -13.40 -3.74
C ALA A 80 4.99 -14.90 -4.05
N ALA A 81 5.69 -15.40 -5.07
CA ALA A 81 5.80 -16.82 -5.36
C ALA A 81 6.54 -17.42 -4.18
N ASP A 82 5.77 -18.10 -3.36
CA ASP A 82 6.15 -18.83 -2.18
C ASP A 82 7.53 -19.52 -2.38
N PRO A 83 8.58 -19.18 -1.62
CA PRO A 83 9.87 -19.88 -1.69
C PRO A 83 9.77 -21.32 -1.15
N TRP A 84 8.58 -21.77 -0.73
CA TRP A 84 8.29 -23.09 -0.18
C TRP A 84 7.47 -24.00 -1.12
N VAL A 85 7.59 -23.83 -2.45
CA VAL A 85 7.28 -24.94 -3.36
C VAL A 85 8.41 -25.96 -3.26
N ASP A 86 8.34 -26.84 -2.26
CA ASP A 86 9.19 -28.01 -2.15
C ASP A 86 9.01 -28.86 -3.42
N ASP A 87 10.08 -28.93 -4.21
CA ASP A 87 10.26 -29.81 -5.36
C ASP A 87 10.30 -31.27 -4.84
N ALA A 88 9.13 -31.85 -4.62
CA ALA A 88 8.99 -33.28 -4.33
C ALA A 88 9.12 -34.07 -5.65
N ALA A 89 10.39 -34.25 -6.07
CA ALA A 89 10.80 -35.19 -7.11
C ALA A 89 11.03 -36.61 -6.57
#